data_AF-A0A2I2UYA8-F1
#
_entry.id   AF-A0A2I2UYA8-F1
#
_cell.length_a   1.000
_cell.length_b   1.000
_cell.length_c   1.000
_cell.angle_alpha   90.00
_cell.angle_beta   90.00
_cell.angle_gamma   90.00
#
_symmetry.space_group_name_H-M   'P 1'
#
loop_
_entity.id
_entity.type
_entity.pdbx_description
1 polymer ?
#
loop_
_entity_poly.entity_id
_entity_poly.type
_entity_poly.pdbx_seq_one_letter_code
_entity_poly.pdbx_strand_id
1 'polypeptide(L)'
;MKGPSPTSSLLLLLLLLTPDPGAALLLSPSITCCTQLYRQPLSNKLLRKVIRVELQEADGDCHLQAFVLHLSRRSVCIHPQNRSLARWFERQGRRFQGILPNLNLELIGKMDQ
;
A
#
# COMPACT_ATOMS: atom_id res chain seq x y z
N MET A 1 -43.61 0.92 -43.78
CA MET A 1 -42.53 0.77 -42.77
C MET A 1 -42.84 1.74 -41.64
N LYS A 2 -43.24 1.24 -40.47
CA LYS A 2 -43.70 2.07 -39.34
C LYS A 2 -42.47 2.39 -38.49
N GLY A 3 -42.01 3.65 -38.54
CA GLY A 3 -40.84 4.10 -37.80
C GLY A 3 -41.08 4.02 -36.28
N PRO A 4 -40.02 3.81 -35.47
CA PRO A 4 -40.16 3.76 -34.02
C PRO A 4 -40.70 5.09 -33.47
N SER A 5 -41.63 4.99 -32.52
CA SER A 5 -42.24 6.15 -31.84
C SER A 5 -41.18 6.97 -31.10
N PRO A 6 -41.20 8.33 -31.19
CA PRO A 6 -40.17 9.20 -30.60
C PRO A 6 -40.06 9.05 -29.07
N THR A 7 -41.15 8.65 -28.41
CA THR A 7 -41.21 8.38 -26.97
C THR A 7 -40.37 7.17 -26.57
N SER A 8 -40.29 6.15 -27.43
CA SER A 8 -39.48 4.95 -27.20
C SER A 8 -37.99 5.29 -27.27
N SER A 9 -37.58 6.11 -28.25
CA SER A 9 -36.21 6.60 -28.35
C SER A 9 -35.79 7.49 -27.17
N LEU A 10 -36.70 8.35 -26.67
CA LEU A 10 -36.43 9.20 -25.51
C LEU A 10 -36.26 8.38 -24.22
N LEU A 11 -37.10 7.36 -24.01
CA LEU A 11 -36.98 6.44 -22.86
C LEU A 11 -35.65 5.67 -22.89
N LEU A 12 -35.23 5.17 -24.06
CA LEU A 12 -33.93 4.52 -24.24
C LEU A 12 -32.76 5.47 -23.95
N LEU A 13 -32.85 6.73 -24.37
CA LEU A 13 -31.82 7.72 -24.07
C LEU A 13 -31.72 8.00 -22.56
N LEU A 14 -32.86 8.12 -21.88
CA LEU A 14 -32.92 8.34 -20.43
C LEU A 14 -32.32 7.18 -19.64
N LEU A 15 -32.56 5.94 -20.06
CA LEU A 15 -31.95 4.72 -19.49
C LEU A 15 -30.43 4.66 -19.67
N LEU A 16 -29.87 5.23 -20.73
CA LEU A 16 -28.42 5.30 -20.95
C LEU A 16 -27.75 6.44 -20.16
N LEU A 17 -28.52 7.44 -19.73
CA LEU A 17 -28.03 8.60 -18.98
C LEU A 17 -28.17 8.44 -17.46
N THR A 18 -28.80 7.36 -16.96
CA THR A 18 -28.80 7.09 -15.53
C THR A 18 -27.38 6.70 -15.10
N PRO A 19 -26.73 7.48 -14.21
CA PRO A 19 -25.44 7.10 -13.65
C PRO A 19 -25.62 5.75 -12.95
N ASP A 20 -24.82 4.76 -13.35
CA ASP A 20 -24.80 3.46 -12.69
C ASP A 20 -24.41 3.69 -11.21
N PRO A 21 -25.27 3.35 -10.23
CA PRO A 21 -24.93 3.52 -8.82
C PRO A 21 -23.78 2.61 -8.38
N GLY A 22 -23.34 1.67 -9.21
CA GLY A 22 -22.14 0.84 -9.03
C GLY A 22 -20.85 1.52 -9.49
N ALA A 23 -20.92 2.63 -10.23
CA ALA A 23 -19.78 3.51 -10.52
C ALA A 23 -19.52 4.46 -9.34
N ALA A 24 -19.35 3.89 -8.13
CA ALA A 24 -18.64 4.61 -7.09
C ALA A 24 -17.25 4.92 -7.65
N LEU A 25 -16.95 6.21 -7.87
CA LEU A 25 -15.59 6.66 -8.15
C LEU A 25 -14.74 6.25 -6.96
N LEU A 26 -14.12 5.07 -7.03
CA LEU A 26 -13.07 4.64 -6.13
C LEU A 26 -11.92 5.60 -6.38
N LEU A 27 -11.93 6.72 -5.67
CA LEU A 27 -10.80 7.63 -5.61
C LEU A 27 -9.62 6.75 -5.21
N SER A 28 -8.68 6.59 -6.15
CA SER A 28 -7.46 5.83 -5.89
C SER A 28 -6.86 6.39 -4.61
N PRO A 29 -6.53 5.55 -3.61
CA PRO A 29 -5.91 6.04 -2.40
C PRO A 29 -4.66 6.83 -2.79
N SER A 30 -4.53 8.05 -2.27
CA SER A 30 -3.40 8.92 -2.58
C SER A 30 -2.10 8.18 -2.22
N ILE A 31 -1.30 7.85 -3.22
CA ILE A 31 -0.04 7.13 -3.01
C ILE A 31 0.93 8.07 -2.31
N THR A 32 1.34 7.72 -1.09
CA THR A 32 2.29 8.52 -0.30
C THR A 32 3.64 7.83 -0.34
N CYS A 33 4.61 8.41 -1.08
CA CYS A 33 5.94 7.83 -1.22
C CYS A 33 6.94 8.38 -0.20
N CYS A 34 7.78 7.50 0.35
CA CYS A 34 8.99 7.87 1.05
C CYS A 34 9.99 8.52 0.09
N THR A 35 10.36 9.76 0.37
CA THR A 35 11.40 10.50 -0.37
C THR A 35 12.75 10.51 0.35
N GLN A 36 12.75 10.24 1.66
CA GLN A 36 13.96 10.18 2.49
C GLN A 36 13.94 8.97 3.42
N LEU A 37 15.09 8.30 3.53
CA LEU A 37 15.22 7.03 4.27
C LEU A 37 16.13 7.18 5.47
N TYR A 38 15.66 6.69 6.62
CA TYR A 38 16.45 6.58 7.83
C TYR A 38 17.39 5.37 7.75
N ARG A 39 18.70 5.63 7.82
CA ARG A 39 19.75 4.61 7.68
C ARG A 39 20.40 4.20 9.00
N GLN A 40 20.26 5.01 10.04
CA GLN A 40 20.90 4.75 11.33
C GLN A 40 20.27 3.55 12.06
N PRO A 41 20.99 2.93 13.01
CA PRO A 41 20.45 1.84 13.82
C PRO A 41 19.15 2.23 14.52
N LEU A 42 18.15 1.36 14.44
CA LEU A 42 16.90 1.54 15.15
C LEU A 42 17.03 1.14 16.62
N SER A 43 16.49 1.96 17.50
CA SER A 43 16.44 1.64 18.93
C SER A 43 15.35 0.59 19.22
N ASN A 44 15.63 -0.32 20.16
CA ASN A 44 14.63 -1.30 20.61
C ASN A 44 13.34 -0.64 21.16
N LYS A 45 13.45 0.57 21.74
CA LYS A 45 12.30 1.33 22.23
C LYS A 45 11.36 1.75 21.09
N LEU A 46 11.92 2.11 19.93
CA LEU A 46 11.14 2.44 18.74
C LEU A 46 10.48 1.18 18.16
N LEU A 47 11.27 0.11 17.99
CA LEU A 47 10.80 -1.14 17.38
C LEU A 47 9.65 -1.78 18.16
N ARG A 48 9.62 -1.65 19.49
CA ARG A 48 8.50 -2.13 20.33
C ARG A 48 7.19 -1.36 20.14
N LYS A 49 7.23 -0.16 19.54
CA LYS A 49 6.05 0.69 19.30
C LYS A 49 5.50 0.57 17.87
N VAL A 50 6.14 -0.24 17.03
CA VAL A 50 5.69 -0.45 15.64
C VAL A 50 4.39 -1.24 15.67
N ILE A 51 3.35 -0.65 15.09
CA ILE A 51 2.00 -1.25 15.00
C ILE A 51 1.87 -2.00 13.68
N ARG A 52 2.34 -1.40 12.59
CA ARG A 52 2.28 -1.95 11.24
C ARG A 52 3.57 -1.67 10.51
N VAL A 53 3.88 -2.55 9.57
CA VAL A 53 4.97 -2.37 8.62
C VAL A 53 4.38 -2.49 7.23
N GLU A 54 4.93 -1.73 6.28
CA GLU A 54 4.63 -1.86 4.86
C GLU A 54 5.94 -1.88 4.08
N LEU A 55 5.97 -2.66 3.00
CA LEU A 55 6.98 -2.53 1.98
C LEU A 55 6.47 -1.52 0.95
N GLN A 56 7.25 -0.47 0.73
CA GLN A 56 7.11 0.37 -0.45
C GLN A 56 8.06 -0.20 -1.51
N GLU A 57 7.49 -0.68 -2.61
CA GLU A 57 8.25 -1.13 -3.76
C GLU A 57 8.77 0.06 -4.59
N ALA A 58 9.75 -0.22 -5.43
CA ALA A 58 10.25 0.75 -6.41
C ALA A 58 9.68 0.40 -7.80
N ASP A 59 8.35 0.29 -7.88
CA ASP A 59 7.57 -0.25 -9.00
C ASP A 59 7.14 0.81 -10.03
N GLY A 60 7.58 2.06 -9.87
CA GLY A 60 7.36 3.16 -10.81
C GLY A 60 6.53 4.29 -10.23
N ASP A 61 5.61 4.00 -9.30
CA ASP A 61 4.87 5.03 -8.55
C ASP A 61 5.76 5.68 -7.49
N CYS A 62 6.54 4.85 -6.79
CA CYS A 62 7.61 5.31 -5.91
C CYS A 62 8.98 4.93 -6.49
N HIS A 63 9.96 5.83 -6.37
CA HIS A 63 11.31 5.60 -6.92
C HIS A 63 12.29 4.97 -5.93
N LEU A 64 11.90 4.83 -4.66
CA LEU A 64 12.74 4.30 -3.60
C LEU A 64 12.08 3.11 -2.95
N GLN A 65 12.82 2.01 -2.81
CA GLN A 65 12.39 0.90 -1.99
C GLN A 65 12.58 1.25 -0.51
N ALA A 66 11.54 1.05 0.31
CA ALA A 66 11.56 1.42 1.72
C ALA A 66 10.69 0.51 2.58
N PHE A 67 11.07 0.33 3.85
CA PHE A 67 10.15 -0.18 4.86
C PHE A 67 9.50 0.98 5.59
N VAL A 68 8.18 1.07 5.53
CA VAL A 68 7.41 2.09 6.27
C VAL A 68 6.98 1.50 7.60
N LEU A 69 7.57 2.00 8.69
CA LEU A 69 7.17 1.64 10.05
C LEU A 69 6.09 2.60 10.52
N HIS A 70 4.88 2.07 10.75
CA HIS A 70 3.76 2.83 11.28
C HIS A 70 3.74 2.73 12.81
N LEU A 71 3.89 3.87 13.47
CA LEU A 71 3.70 4.05 14.91
C LEU A 71 2.36 4.76 15.15
N SER A 72 1.89 4.83 16.40
CA SER A 72 0.57 5.39 16.76
C SER A 72 0.30 6.82 16.26
N ARG A 73 1.35 7.62 15.99
CA ARG A 73 1.22 9.04 15.65
C ARG A 73 1.96 9.44 14.38
N ARG A 74 2.82 8.57 13.84
CA ARG A 74 3.70 8.91 12.72
C ARG A 74 4.23 7.65 12.05
N SER A 75 4.67 7.82 10.82
CA SER A 75 5.38 6.79 10.06
C SER A 75 6.85 7.15 9.93
N VAL A 76 7.70 6.14 9.80
CA VAL A 76 9.13 6.32 9.58
C VAL A 76 9.56 5.44 8.42
N CYS A 77 10.14 6.06 7.40
CA CYS A 77 10.70 5.37 6.23
C CYS A 77 12.11 4.87 6.54
N ILE A 78 12.31 3.56 6.48
CA ILE A 78 13.57 2.90 6.81
C ILE A 78 14.21 2.32 5.55
N HIS A 79 15.52 2.50 5.44
CA HIS A 79 16.29 1.92 4.34
C HIS A 79 16.26 0.37 4.42
N PRO A 80 16.08 -0.35 3.29
CA PRO A 80 16.01 -1.82 3.29
C PRO A 80 17.21 -2.50 3.97
N GLN A 81 18.43 -1.96 3.78
CA GLN A 81 19.67 -2.50 4.37
C GLN A 81 19.87 -2.18 5.87
N ASN A 82 18.84 -1.72 6.60
CA ASN A 82 18.97 -1.42 8.03
C ASN A 82 19.12 -2.70 8.88
N ARG A 83 20.32 -2.94 9.40
CA ARG A 83 20.63 -4.15 10.18
C ARG A 83 19.80 -4.32 11.46
N SER A 84 19.38 -3.23 12.11
CA SER A 84 18.53 -3.33 13.30
C SER A 84 17.13 -3.82 12.92
N LEU A 85 16.61 -3.40 11.76
CA LEU A 85 15.32 -3.86 11.25
C LEU A 85 15.38 -5.33 10.84
N ALA A 86 16.44 -5.74 10.13
CA ALA A 86 16.68 -7.14 9.74
C ALA A 86 16.60 -8.09 10.95
N ARG A 87 17.42 -7.82 11.97
CA ARG A 87 17.44 -8.60 13.23
C ARG A 87 16.12 -8.56 13.97
N TRP A 88 15.37 -7.47 13.84
CA TRP A 88 14.06 -7.38 14.45
C TRP A 88 13.06 -8.29 13.73
N PHE A 89 13.04 -8.33 12.39
CA PHE A 89 12.19 -9.26 11.64
C PHE A 89 12.51 -10.72 11.95
N GLU A 90 13.79 -11.11 12.00
CA GLU A 90 14.21 -12.45 12.39
C GLU A 90 13.62 -12.87 13.74
N ARG A 91 13.68 -11.98 14.74
CA ARG A 91 13.11 -12.22 16.07
C ARG A 91 11.58 -12.23 16.08
N GLN A 92 10.95 -11.52 15.15
CA GLN A 92 9.50 -11.41 15.07
C GLN A 92 8.86 -12.47 14.17
N GLY A 93 9.62 -13.44 13.64
CA GLY A 93 9.36 -14.34 12.50
C GLY A 93 7.97 -15.01 12.30
N ARG A 94 6.97 -14.80 13.15
CA ARG A 94 5.55 -15.18 12.94
C ARG A 94 4.50 -14.11 13.27
N ARG A 95 4.87 -12.98 13.90
CA ARG A 95 3.91 -12.01 14.44
C ARG A 95 3.37 -11.03 13.39
N PHE A 96 4.10 -10.80 12.30
CA PHE A 96 3.72 -9.85 11.26
C PHE A 96 3.02 -10.46 10.03
N GLN A 97 2.87 -11.79 9.95
CA GLN A 97 2.14 -12.44 8.85
C GLN A 97 0.66 -11.98 8.74
N GLY A 98 0.06 -11.46 9.82
CA GLY A 98 -1.29 -10.88 9.80
C GLY A 98 -1.37 -9.36 9.56
N ILE A 99 -0.23 -8.65 9.51
CA ILE A 99 -0.16 -7.16 9.46
C ILE A 99 0.54 -6.67 8.18
N LEU A 100 1.09 -7.60 7.40
CA LEU A 100 2.04 -7.36 6.33
C LEU A 100 1.56 -8.16 5.10
N PRO A 101 0.52 -7.70 4.38
CA PRO A 101 -0.15 -8.52 3.38
C PRO A 101 0.74 -8.88 2.17
N ASN A 102 1.95 -8.31 2.07
CA ASN A 102 2.82 -8.45 0.88
C ASN A 102 4.33 -8.44 1.18
N LEU A 103 4.80 -8.91 2.35
CA LEU A 103 6.21 -9.30 2.45
C LEU A 103 6.33 -10.79 2.21
N ASN A 104 6.74 -11.16 1.00
CA ASN A 104 7.29 -12.48 0.76
C ASN A 104 8.47 -12.68 1.72
N LEU A 105 8.40 -13.71 2.56
CA LEU A 105 9.47 -14.12 3.49
C LEU A 105 10.82 -14.33 2.78
N GLU A 106 10.80 -14.56 1.46
CA GLU A 106 11.97 -14.60 0.58
C GLU A 106 12.82 -13.31 0.61
N LEU A 107 12.22 -12.13 0.79
CA LEU A 107 12.96 -10.86 0.86
C LEU A 107 13.76 -10.72 2.16
N ILE A 108 13.28 -11.33 3.25
CA ILE A 108 14.00 -11.37 4.54
C ILE A 108 15.25 -12.26 4.41
N GLY A 109 15.17 -13.34 3.63
CA GLY A 109 16.31 -14.22 3.33
C GLY A 109 17.34 -13.61 2.38
N LYS A 110 16.95 -12.64 1.53
CA LYS A 110 17.85 -11.96 0.58
C LYS A 110 18.65 -10.79 1.15
N MET A 111 18.41 -10.38 2.41
CA MET A 111 19.17 -9.29 3.04
C MET A 111 20.59 -9.69 3.50
N ASP A 112 20.98 -10.96 3.33
CA ASP A 112 22.32 -11.48 3.65
C ASP A 112 23.25 -11.62 2.43
N GLN A 113 22.82 -11.18 1.23
CA GLN A 113 23.61 -11.30 0.00
C GLN A 113 23.98 -9.96 -0.62
#